data_AF-A0A9P3MQA2-F1
#
_entry.id   AF-A0A9P3MQA2-F1
#
_cell.length_a   1.000
_cell.length_b   1.000
_cell.length_c   1.000
_cell.angle_alpha   90.00
_cell.angle_beta   90.00
_cell.angle_gamma   90.00
#
_symmetry.space_group_name_H-M   'P 1'
#
loop_
_entity.id
_entity.type
_entity.pdbx_description
1 polymer ?
#
loop_
_entity_poly.entity_id
_entity_poly.type
_entity_poly.pdbx_seq_one_letter_code
_entity_poly.pdbx_strand_id
1 'polypeptide(L)'
;MLRVADWIQQWPAKAANATAVFRTYAPAHFTGGSWDHSGGCSETHPTLPFDPTTPSDLWQDPSVLFAQISRDAMTQPEQIRKPIINDITNMSYSRSDAHIARYWTGATGSDCSHWCLPGVPDTWNEMLFASLTANNIL
;
A
#
# COMPACT_ATOMS: atom_id res chain seq x y z
N MET A 1 -7.78 12.65 -2.23
CA MET A 1 -7.94 11.67 -3.32
C MET A 1 -8.89 12.12 -4.41
N LEU A 2 -10.06 12.70 -4.11
CA LEU A 2 -10.99 13.21 -5.13
C LEU A 2 -10.34 14.14 -6.17
N ARG A 3 -9.55 15.14 -5.73
CA ARG A 3 -8.82 16.01 -6.66
C ARG A 3 -7.88 15.28 -7.63
N VAL A 4 -7.28 14.17 -7.19
CA VAL A 4 -6.41 13.35 -8.03
C VAL A 4 -7.24 12.57 -9.05
N ALA A 5 -8.38 12.03 -8.62
CA ALA A 5 -9.32 11.35 -9.50
C ALA A 5 -9.91 12.31 -10.56
N ASP A 6 -10.25 13.54 -10.16
CA ASP A 6 -10.72 14.61 -11.05
C ASP A 6 -9.64 15.01 -12.05
N TRP A 7 -8.38 15.08 -11.60
CA TRP A 7 -7.25 15.40 -12.47
C TRP A 7 -7.04 14.33 -13.55
N ILE A 8 -7.24 13.04 -13.23
CA ILE A 8 -7.19 11.95 -14.20
C ILE A 8 -8.27 12.11 -15.29
N GLN A 9 -9.46 12.60 -14.93
CA GLN A 9 -10.53 12.85 -15.92
C GLN A 9 -10.15 13.95 -16.94
N GLN A 10 -9.25 14.85 -16.56
CA GLN A 10 -8.86 16.03 -17.36
C GLN A 10 -7.60 15.79 -18.21
N TRP A 11 -7.13 14.54 -18.31
CA TRP A 11 -5.93 14.23 -19.08
C TRP A 11 -6.06 14.64 -20.56
N PRO A 12 -5.05 15.31 -21.14
CA PRO A 12 -5.10 15.82 -22.50
C PRO A 12 -5.06 14.68 -23.52
N ALA A 13 -5.39 14.98 -24.79
CA ALA A 13 -5.40 14.01 -25.89
C ALA A 13 -4.05 13.27 -26.05
N LYS A 14 -2.93 13.91 -25.74
CA LYS A 14 -1.59 13.27 -25.75
C LYS A 14 -1.48 12.10 -24.76
N ALA A 15 -2.30 12.08 -23.71
CA ALA A 15 -2.42 11.01 -22.73
C ALA A 15 -3.67 10.14 -22.96
N ALA A 16 -4.27 10.18 -24.16
CA ALA A 16 -5.48 9.42 -24.45
C ALA A 16 -5.31 7.91 -24.23
N ASN A 17 -4.13 7.39 -24.55
CA ASN A 17 -3.75 5.97 -24.40
C ASN A 17 -3.00 5.68 -23.09
N ALA A 18 -2.89 6.66 -22.18
CA ALA A 18 -2.24 6.44 -20.91
C ALA A 18 -3.19 5.70 -19.95
N THR A 19 -2.66 4.68 -19.30
CA THR A 19 -3.36 3.95 -18.23
C THR A 19 -2.93 4.50 -16.89
N ALA A 20 -3.89 5.00 -16.10
CA ALA A 20 -3.64 5.37 -14.72
C ALA A 20 -3.62 4.11 -13.84
N VAL A 21 -2.71 4.07 -12.87
CA VAL A 21 -2.65 3.04 -11.85
C VAL A 21 -2.64 3.74 -10.50
N PHE A 22 -3.51 3.31 -9.59
CA PHE A 22 -3.54 3.78 -8.21
C PHE A 22 -3.15 2.66 -7.27
N ARG A 23 -2.01 2.80 -6.59
CA ARG A 23 -1.57 1.87 -5.54
C ARG A 23 -2.17 2.30 -4.20
N THR A 24 -2.79 1.36 -3.49
CA THR A 24 -3.32 1.61 -2.14
C THR A 24 -2.20 1.75 -1.10
N TYR A 25 -2.56 2.07 0.15
CA TYR A 25 -1.60 2.43 1.20
C TYR A 25 -0.64 1.28 1.54
N ALA A 26 0.65 1.59 1.68
CA ALA A 26 1.65 0.66 2.19
C ALA A 26 1.76 0.83 3.72
N PRO A 27 1.32 -0.16 4.52
CA PRO A 27 1.27 -0.07 5.97
C PRO A 27 2.67 0.02 6.60
N ALA A 28 2.74 0.70 7.74
CA ALA A 28 3.90 0.73 8.61
C ALA A 28 3.59 -0.05 9.89
N HIS A 29 4.55 -0.82 10.42
CA HIS A 29 4.34 -1.66 11.59
C HIS A 29 5.26 -1.26 12.73
N PHE A 30 4.80 -0.39 13.62
CA PHE A 30 5.56 -0.05 14.82
C PHE A 30 5.06 -0.84 16.03
N THR A 31 5.98 -1.44 16.76
CA THR A 31 5.78 -2.16 18.02
C THR A 31 6.60 -1.51 19.14
N GLY A 32 6.10 -1.56 20.37
CA GLY A 32 6.77 -0.97 21.54
C GLY A 32 6.84 0.56 21.57
N GLY A 33 6.16 1.24 20.64
CA GLY A 33 6.13 2.70 20.55
C GLY A 33 5.67 3.17 19.16
N SER A 34 5.57 4.48 18.98
CA SER A 34 5.28 5.10 17.68
C SER A 34 6.56 5.42 16.92
N TRP A 35 6.42 5.86 15.66
CA TRP A 35 7.53 6.29 14.79
C TRP A 35 8.46 7.34 15.44
N ASP A 36 7.93 8.17 16.35
CA ASP A 36 8.61 9.24 17.09
C ASP A 36 8.85 8.93 18.57
N HIS A 37 8.34 7.79 19.07
CA HIS A 37 8.40 7.40 20.48
C HIS A 37 9.01 6.01 20.63
N SER A 38 10.24 5.83 20.14
CA SER A 38 11.04 4.60 20.28
C SER A 38 10.44 3.32 19.69
N GLY A 39 9.42 3.43 18.81
CA GLY A 39 8.84 2.29 18.13
C GLY A 39 9.85 1.56 17.24
N GLY A 40 9.68 0.24 17.14
CA GLY A 40 10.49 -0.63 16.30
C GLY A 40 9.67 -1.62 15.49
N CYS A 41 10.36 -2.42 14.70
CA CYS A 41 9.81 -3.56 13.98
C CYS A 41 10.93 -4.58 13.94
N SER A 42 10.79 -5.68 14.65
CA SER A 42 11.79 -6.76 14.70
C SER A 42 11.17 -8.13 14.50
N GLU A 43 9.95 -8.13 13.98
CA GLU A 43 9.18 -9.30 13.61
C GLU A 43 9.96 -10.07 12.53
N THR A 44 9.94 -11.40 12.63
CA THR A 44 10.65 -12.29 11.69
C THR A 44 9.71 -13.24 10.98
N HIS A 45 8.41 -13.12 11.27
CA HIS A 45 7.35 -13.91 10.69
C HIS A 45 6.14 -13.02 10.36
N PRO A 46 5.42 -13.32 9.28
CA PRO A 46 4.24 -12.55 8.90
C PRO A 46 3.14 -12.66 9.96
N THR A 47 2.37 -11.58 10.13
CA THR A 47 1.19 -11.57 10.99
C THR A 47 0.07 -12.38 10.33
N LEU A 48 -0.26 -13.53 10.92
CA LEU A 48 -1.33 -14.41 10.44
C LEU A 48 -2.68 -13.99 11.02
N PRO A 49 -3.82 -14.27 10.35
CA PRO A 49 -5.16 -13.87 10.82
C PRO A 49 -5.55 -14.33 12.24
N PHE A 50 -4.86 -15.34 12.77
CA PHE A 50 -5.09 -15.90 14.10
C PHE A 50 -3.99 -15.54 15.10
N ASP A 51 -3.05 -14.68 14.71
CA ASP A 51 -2.04 -14.18 15.63
C ASP A 51 -2.74 -13.29 16.68
N PRO A 52 -2.53 -13.51 17.98
CA PRO A 52 -3.10 -12.67 19.04
C PRO A 52 -2.71 -11.20 18.95
N THR A 53 -1.67 -10.85 18.20
CA THR A 53 -1.27 -9.47 17.91
C THR A 53 -2.04 -8.84 16.76
N THR A 54 -2.81 -9.61 16.01
CA THR A 54 -3.68 -9.09 14.93
C THR A 54 -4.83 -8.31 15.57
N PRO A 55 -5.04 -7.03 15.21
CA PRO A 55 -6.21 -6.30 15.68
C PRO A 55 -7.50 -7.04 15.32
N SER A 56 -8.40 -7.18 16.29
CA SER A 56 -9.71 -7.82 16.09
C SER A 56 -10.58 -7.10 15.05
N ASP A 57 -10.25 -5.83 14.77
CA ASP A 57 -10.88 -5.03 13.72
C ASP A 57 -9.82 -4.26 12.92
N LEU A 58 -9.27 -4.92 11.89
CA LEU A 58 -8.35 -4.30 10.94
C LEU A 58 -8.94 -3.06 10.26
N TRP A 59 -10.27 -2.90 10.23
CA TRP A 59 -10.93 -1.73 9.64
C TRP A 59 -10.78 -0.46 10.47
N GLN A 60 -10.38 -0.59 11.74
CA GLN A 60 -10.04 0.55 12.59
C GLN A 60 -8.59 1.00 12.42
N ASP A 61 -7.76 0.23 11.70
CA ASP A 61 -6.40 0.64 11.40
C ASP A 61 -6.43 1.83 10.41
N PRO A 62 -5.79 2.97 10.72
CA PRO A 62 -5.78 4.14 9.85
C PRO A 62 -5.25 3.85 8.44
N SER A 63 -4.34 2.89 8.28
CA SER A 63 -3.80 2.49 6.98
C SER A 63 -4.86 1.84 6.09
N VAL A 64 -5.66 0.94 6.68
CA VAL A 64 -6.74 0.20 6.00
C VAL A 64 -7.89 1.14 5.67
N LEU A 65 -8.29 1.99 6.62
CA LEU A 65 -9.30 3.01 6.39
C LEU A 65 -8.89 3.99 5.28
N PHE A 66 -7.64 4.46 5.30
CA PHE A 66 -7.13 5.37 4.28
C PHE A 66 -7.10 4.69 2.89
N ALA A 67 -6.72 3.41 2.82
CA ALA A 67 -6.75 2.63 1.59
C ALA A 67 -8.17 2.50 1.03
N GLN A 68 -9.16 2.22 1.89
CA GLN A 68 -10.57 2.13 1.51
C GLN A 68 -11.09 3.46 0.96
N ILE A 69 -10.94 4.56 1.72
CA ILE A 69 -11.36 5.90 1.29
C ILE A 69 -10.69 6.30 -0.03
N SER A 70 -9.41 5.97 -0.18
CA SER A 70 -8.66 6.29 -1.39
C SER A 70 -9.14 5.48 -2.59
N ARG A 71 -9.46 4.19 -2.41
CA ARG A 71 -10.06 3.36 -3.46
C ARG A 71 -11.42 3.92 -3.87
N ASP A 72 -12.29 4.21 -2.91
CA ASP A 72 -13.64 4.70 -3.19
C ASP A 72 -13.62 6.01 -3.99
N ALA A 73 -12.68 6.90 -3.65
CA ALA A 73 -12.44 8.12 -4.41
C ALA A 73 -11.95 7.88 -5.85
N MET A 74 -11.27 6.76 -6.12
CA MET A 74 -10.73 6.40 -7.44
C MET A 74 -11.66 5.51 -8.27
N THR A 75 -12.76 5.03 -7.68
CA THR A 75 -13.69 4.10 -8.34
C THR A 75 -15.11 4.64 -8.42
N GLN A 76 -15.29 5.96 -8.27
CA GLN A 76 -16.62 6.56 -8.28
C GLN A 76 -17.37 6.25 -9.58
N PRO A 77 -18.69 5.98 -9.53
CA PRO A 77 -19.47 5.57 -10.70
C PRO A 77 -19.38 6.53 -11.88
N GLU A 78 -19.36 7.83 -11.62
CA GLU A 78 -19.35 8.94 -12.57
C GLU A 78 -18.01 9.12 -13.31
N GLN A 79 -16.93 8.52 -12.83
CA GLN A 79 -15.62 8.65 -13.46
C GLN A 79 -15.56 7.87 -14.77
N ILE A 80 -15.10 8.53 -15.83
CA ILE A 80 -14.96 7.94 -17.16
C ILE A 80 -13.60 7.23 -17.28
N ARG A 81 -12.51 7.89 -16.88
CA ARG A 81 -11.16 7.31 -16.83
C ARG A 81 -10.92 6.74 -15.45
N LYS A 82 -11.12 5.42 -15.28
CA LYS A 82 -10.86 4.74 -14.00
C LYS A 82 -9.44 4.19 -13.97
N PRO A 83 -8.64 4.52 -12.94
CA PRO A 83 -7.34 3.89 -12.76
C PRO A 83 -7.50 2.40 -12.43
N ILE A 84 -6.52 1.60 -12.82
CA ILE A 84 -6.36 0.25 -12.30
C ILE A 84 -5.96 0.37 -10.83
N ILE A 85 -6.69 -0.29 -9.94
CA ILE A 85 -6.38 -0.29 -8.50
C ILE A 85 -5.39 -1.41 -8.22
N ASN A 86 -4.14 -1.05 -7.89
CA ASN A 86 -3.17 -1.98 -7.34
C ASN A 86 -3.36 -2.05 -5.83
N ASP A 87 -4.25 -2.93 -5.40
CA ASP A 87 -4.68 -3.05 -4.02
C ASP A 87 -3.72 -3.89 -3.16
N ILE A 88 -2.76 -3.22 -2.52
CA ILE A 88 -1.67 -3.87 -1.79
C ILE A 88 -1.84 -3.86 -0.28
N THR A 89 -2.74 -3.06 0.29
CA THR A 89 -2.78 -2.76 1.73
C THR A 89 -2.96 -3.99 2.60
N ASN A 90 -3.99 -4.80 2.36
CA ASN A 90 -4.30 -5.94 3.25
C ASN A 90 -3.20 -7.01 3.21
N MET A 91 -2.69 -7.35 2.02
CA MET A 91 -1.58 -8.30 1.88
C MET A 91 -0.30 -7.77 2.55
N SER A 92 -0.02 -6.47 2.40
CA SER A 92 1.16 -5.85 3.02
C SER A 92 1.03 -5.74 4.54
N TYR A 93 -0.19 -5.62 5.08
CA TYR A 93 -0.44 -5.56 6.52
C TYR A 93 -0.03 -6.84 7.22
N SER A 94 -0.20 -7.99 6.57
CA SER A 94 0.28 -9.28 7.09
C SER A 94 1.80 -9.41 7.09
N ARG A 95 2.57 -8.42 6.63
CA ARG A 95 4.01 -8.52 6.38
C ARG A 95 4.87 -7.63 7.29
N SER A 96 4.52 -7.55 8.56
CA SER A 96 5.33 -6.86 9.59
C SER A 96 6.81 -7.30 9.59
N ASP A 97 7.08 -8.55 9.19
CA ASP A 97 8.41 -9.16 9.06
C ASP A 97 9.32 -8.57 7.98
N ALA A 98 8.76 -7.81 7.03
CA ALA A 98 9.47 -7.46 5.80
C ALA A 98 10.04 -6.04 5.79
N HIS A 99 9.98 -5.32 6.91
CA HIS A 99 10.53 -3.96 7.01
C HIS A 99 12.06 -3.94 7.09
N ILE A 100 12.65 -2.80 6.71
CA ILE A 100 14.10 -2.57 6.82
C ILE A 100 14.54 -2.55 8.29
N ALA A 101 13.65 -2.13 9.20
CA ALA A 101 13.89 -2.09 10.62
C ALA A 101 15.16 -1.28 10.96
N ARG A 102 16.09 -1.87 11.71
CA ARG A 102 17.34 -1.23 12.14
C ARG A 102 18.44 -1.29 11.07
N TYR A 103 18.18 -1.91 9.93
CA TYR A 103 19.18 -2.08 8.87
C TYR A 103 19.21 -0.90 7.89
N TRP A 104 18.46 0.18 8.16
CA TRP A 104 18.54 1.42 7.40
C TRP A 104 19.82 2.18 7.76
N THR A 105 20.68 2.42 6.76
CA THR A 105 21.99 3.03 6.98
C THR A 105 21.86 4.48 7.45
N GLY A 106 22.24 4.74 8.70
CA GLY A 106 22.54 6.10 9.18
C GLY A 106 21.54 6.74 10.16
N ALA A 107 20.50 6.04 10.61
CA ALA A 107 19.54 6.59 11.59
C ALA A 107 19.64 5.90 12.97
N THR A 108 19.57 6.70 14.03
CA THR A 108 19.30 6.21 15.40
C THR A 108 17.80 5.93 15.51
N GLY A 109 17.32 4.83 14.93
CA GLY A 109 15.89 4.48 14.91
C GLY A 109 15.60 3.25 14.05
N SER A 110 14.35 2.78 14.09
CA SER A 110 13.89 1.71 13.21
C SER A 110 13.05 2.30 12.09
N ASP A 111 13.32 1.87 10.86
CA ASP A 111 12.47 2.17 9.71
C ASP A 111 11.44 1.05 9.52
N CYS A 112 10.22 1.32 9.97
CA CYS A 112 9.10 0.40 9.88
C CYS A 112 8.07 0.80 8.82
N SER A 113 8.47 1.67 7.89
CA SER A 113 7.62 2.15 6.79
C SER A 113 8.15 1.68 5.43
N HIS A 114 9.47 1.50 5.32
CA HIS A 114 10.11 0.97 4.12
C HIS A 114 10.35 -0.53 4.22
N TRP A 115 10.55 -1.15 3.07
CA TRP A 115 10.57 -2.60 2.89
C TRP A 115 11.96 -3.07 2.45
N CYS A 116 12.39 -4.22 2.94
CA CYS A 116 13.55 -4.91 2.40
C CYS A 116 13.32 -5.28 0.92
N LEU A 117 14.41 -5.33 0.14
CA LEU A 117 14.43 -5.86 -1.21
C LEU A 117 15.50 -6.99 -1.30
N PRO A 118 15.18 -8.14 -1.92
CA PRO A 118 13.86 -8.54 -2.43
C PRO A 118 12.82 -8.68 -1.30
N GLY A 119 11.53 -8.49 -1.61
CA GLY A 119 10.47 -8.46 -0.59
C GLY A 119 9.08 -8.05 -1.07
N VAL A 120 8.30 -7.47 -0.17
CA VAL A 120 6.89 -7.10 -0.39
C VAL A 120 6.65 -6.24 -1.64
N PRO A 121 7.52 -5.26 -1.99
CA PRO A 121 7.37 -4.51 -3.23
C PRO A 121 7.47 -5.35 -4.51
N ASP A 122 8.13 -6.51 -4.48
CA ASP A 122 8.19 -7.42 -5.62
C ASP A 122 6.80 -8.01 -5.90
N THR A 123 6.09 -8.43 -4.84
CA THR A 123 4.70 -8.89 -4.96
C THR A 123 3.77 -7.78 -5.45
N TRP A 124 3.99 -6.51 -5.05
CA TRP A 124 3.21 -5.39 -5.59
C TRP A 124 3.39 -5.24 -7.10
N ASN A 125 4.60 -5.49 -7.60
CA ASN A 125 4.91 -5.44 -9.02
C ASN A 125 4.32 -6.64 -9.77
N GLU A 126 4.31 -7.83 -9.17
CA GLU A 126 3.62 -9.00 -9.72
C GLU A 126 2.10 -8.78 -9.84
N MET A 127 1.47 -8.22 -8.79
CA MET A 127 0.03 -7.86 -8.81
C MET A 127 -0.27 -6.80 -9.87
N LEU A 128 0.60 -5.81 -10.01
CA LEU A 128 0.49 -4.80 -11.06
C LEU A 128 0.61 -5.44 -12.45
N PHE A 129 1.63 -6.26 -12.67
CA PHE A 129 1.85 -6.95 -13.93
C PHE A 129 0.64 -7.83 -14.33
N ALA A 130 0.11 -8.59 -13.37
CA ALA A 130 -1.09 -9.40 -13.59
C ALA A 130 -2.30 -8.52 -13.94
N SER A 131 -2.48 -7.38 -13.27
CA SER A 131 -3.56 -6.45 -13.55
C SER A 131 -3.43 -5.82 -14.94
N LEU A 132 -2.23 -5.41 -15.34
CA LEU A 132 -1.98 -4.85 -16.67
C LEU A 132 -2.25 -5.88 -17.78
N THR A 133 -1.82 -7.12 -17.57
CA THR A 133 -2.06 -8.25 -18.49
C THR A 133 -3.56 -8.56 -18.60
N ALA A 134 -4.28 -8.65 -17.48
CA ALA A 134 -5.71 -8.92 -17.47
C ALA A 134 -6.55 -7.82 -18.13
N ASN A 135 -6.03 -6.59 -18.18
CA ASN A 135 -6.66 -5.46 -18.85
C ASN A 135 -6.15 -5.25 -20.29
N ASN A 136 -5.34 -6.17 -20.85
CA ASN A 136 -4.75 -6.09 -22.20
C ASN A 136 -3.95 -4.79 -22.43
N ILE A 137 -3.25 -4.31 -21.40
CA ILE A 137 -2.36 -3.14 -21.51
C ILE A 137 -0.95 -3.55 -21.96
N LEU A 138 -0.51 -4.74 -21.55
CA LEU A 138 0.72 -5.41 -21.97
C LEU A 138 0.36 -6.60 -22.87
#